data_AF-A0A9P0FL66-F1
#
_entry.id   AF-A0A9P0FL66-F1
#
_cell.length_a   1.000
_cell.length_b   1.000
_cell.length_c   1.000
_cell.angle_alpha   90.00
_cell.angle_beta   90.00
_cell.angle_gamma   90.00
#
_symmetry.space_group_name_H-M   'P 1'
#
loop_
_entity.id
_entity.type
_entity.pdbx_description
1 polymer ?
#
loop_
_entity_poly.entity_id
_entity_poly.type
_entity_poly.pdbx_seq_one_letter_code
_entity_poly.pdbx_strand_id
1 'polypeptide(L)'
;MILVDSSQLLTGVPINTGLYFDAHPVGILLAKFIDYLIIKGLKLTDLELIGISMGGQVIGIAGAAIKTYDPAGFNHNSYPPDQRLDETDAELVIVIHTDPKVWGYNQSCGHVDFWINSNLDVQPGCTTLEAIFRGATDITDYVACSHVYSYRVGVYAIYHPTAYPALNCTSYDDYANGLCNNNDLQYVGDQVTKSAQGNYYAKAGNEVYNP
;
A
#
# COMPACT_ATOMS: atom_id res chain seq x y z
N MET A 1 -2.72 -15.55 -10.19
CA MET A 1 -2.76 -15.06 -8.80
C MET A 1 -1.98 -16.02 -7.92
N ILE A 2 -0.95 -15.53 -7.23
CA ILE A 2 -0.16 -16.30 -6.26
C ILE A 2 -0.30 -15.57 -4.92
N LEU A 3 -0.77 -16.26 -3.89
CA LEU A 3 -0.85 -15.71 -2.53
C LEU A 3 0.43 -16.07 -1.78
N VAL A 4 1.10 -15.05 -1.22
CA VAL A 4 2.28 -15.22 -0.37
C VAL A 4 1.84 -15.21 1.09
N ASP A 5 1.81 -16.38 1.72
CA ASP A 5 1.56 -16.50 3.16
C ASP A 5 2.89 -16.40 3.92
N SER A 6 3.07 -15.30 4.64
CA SER A 6 4.24 -15.02 5.47
C SER A 6 3.91 -14.99 6.97
N SER A 7 2.78 -15.58 7.39
CA SER A 7 2.30 -15.57 8.77
C SER A 7 3.34 -16.07 9.79
N GLN A 8 4.13 -17.08 9.42
CA GLN A 8 5.18 -17.63 10.30
C GLN A 8 6.50 -16.85 10.30
N LEU A 9 6.77 -16.05 9.26
CA LEU A 9 8.04 -15.33 9.09
C LEU A 9 7.95 -13.88 9.56
N LEU A 10 6.76 -13.26 9.47
CA LEU A 10 6.53 -11.93 9.99
C LEU A 10 6.29 -11.92 11.51
N THR A 11 5.83 -13.03 12.09
CA THR A 11 5.67 -13.17 13.54
C THR A 11 7.00 -13.58 14.16
N GLY A 12 7.84 -12.59 14.51
CA GLY A 12 9.14 -12.84 15.14
C GLY A 12 9.05 -13.72 16.39
N VAL A 13 10.01 -14.65 16.54
CA VAL A 13 10.21 -15.49 17.73
C VAL A 13 10.38 -14.59 18.97
N PRO A 14 9.72 -14.88 20.12
CA PRO A 14 9.80 -14.01 21.29
C PRO A 14 11.17 -14.14 21.96
N ILE A 15 11.96 -13.06 21.94
CA ILE A 15 13.08 -12.87 22.86
C ILE A 15 12.96 -11.50 23.54
N ASN A 16 12.19 -11.50 24.64
CA ASN A 16 12.27 -10.59 25.79
C ASN A 16 12.17 -9.06 25.62
N THR A 17 11.84 -8.50 24.45
CA THR A 17 11.80 -7.00 24.32
C THR A 17 10.71 -6.38 23.42
N GLY A 18 9.88 -7.15 22.71
CA GLY A 18 8.80 -6.61 21.87
C GLY A 18 8.62 -7.40 20.58
N LEU A 19 7.44 -7.32 19.95
CA LEU A 19 7.18 -7.90 18.63
C LEU A 19 8.02 -7.14 17.58
N TYR A 20 9.02 -7.81 17.00
CA TYR A 20 9.77 -7.30 15.85
C TYR A 20 9.23 -7.98 14.59
N PHE A 21 8.60 -7.19 13.72
CA PHE A 21 8.14 -7.65 12.42
C PHE A 21 9.21 -7.28 11.39
N ASP A 22 9.86 -8.28 10.78
CA ASP A 22 10.90 -8.07 9.78
C ASP A 22 10.41 -8.51 8.38
N ALA A 23 10.18 -7.54 7.51
CA ALA A 23 9.80 -7.77 6.12
C ALA A 23 10.96 -8.28 5.25
N HIS A 24 12.21 -8.05 5.67
CA HIS A 24 13.37 -8.25 4.82
C HIS A 24 13.58 -9.70 4.39
N PRO A 25 13.55 -10.72 5.30
CA PRO A 25 13.66 -12.11 4.89
C PRO A 25 12.59 -12.53 3.88
N VAL A 26 11.37 -12.04 4.05
CA VAL A 26 10.23 -12.35 3.17
C VAL A 26 10.41 -11.68 1.81
N GLY A 27 10.83 -10.41 1.77
CA GLY A 27 11.10 -9.68 0.54
C GLY A 27 12.20 -10.33 -0.31
N ILE A 28 13.29 -10.76 0.34
CA ILE A 28 14.37 -11.49 -0.35
C ILE A 28 13.91 -12.85 -0.90
N LEU A 29 13.06 -13.57 -0.16
CA LEU A 29 12.49 -14.83 -0.65
C LEU A 29 11.55 -14.60 -1.84
N LEU A 30 10.73 -13.55 -1.78
CA LEU A 30 9.85 -13.15 -2.87
C LEU A 30 10.65 -12.77 -4.13
N ALA A 31 11.72 -11.98 -4.00
CA ALA A 31 12.61 -11.64 -5.12
C ALA A 31 13.18 -12.88 -5.80
N LYS A 32 13.75 -13.83 -5.04
CA LYS A 32 14.27 -15.10 -5.56
C LYS A 32 13.21 -15.92 -6.28
N PHE A 33 11.98 -15.91 -5.77
CA PHE A 33 10.87 -16.60 -6.42
C PHE A 33 10.50 -15.94 -7.75
N ILE A 34 10.47 -14.60 -7.80
CA ILE A 34 10.23 -13.85 -9.04
C ILE A 34 11.36 -14.12 -10.05
N ASP A 35 12.63 -14.12 -9.64
CA ASP A 35 13.76 -14.47 -10.49
C ASP A 35 13.59 -15.86 -11.12
N TYR A 36 13.18 -16.83 -10.31
CA TYR A 36 12.88 -18.17 -10.78
C TYR A 36 11.77 -18.15 -11.86
N LEU A 37 10.71 -17.37 -11.66
CA LEU A 37 9.64 -17.23 -12.67
C LEU A 37 10.13 -16.55 -13.95
N ILE A 38 10.99 -15.53 -13.85
CA ILE A 38 11.62 -14.87 -15.00
C ILE A 38 12.42 -15.88 -15.82
N ILE A 39 13.23 -16.72 -15.15
CA ILE A 39 13.98 -17.82 -15.80
C ILE A 39 13.04 -18.81 -16.50
N LYS A 40 11.81 -19.00 -15.99
CA LYS A 40 10.77 -19.82 -16.62
C LYS A 40 9.97 -19.10 -17.71
N GLY A 41 10.27 -17.85 -18.01
CA GLY A 41 9.69 -17.08 -19.11
C GLY A 41 8.64 -16.05 -18.69
N LEU A 42 8.47 -15.77 -17.39
CA LEU A 42 7.68 -14.62 -16.94
C LEU A 42 8.35 -13.32 -17.40
N LYS A 43 7.59 -12.42 -18.01
CA LYS A 43 8.04 -11.05 -18.27
C LYS A 43 7.68 -10.19 -17.07
N LEU A 44 8.61 -9.36 -16.62
CA LEU A 44 8.35 -8.39 -15.54
C LEU A 44 7.21 -7.43 -15.87
N THR A 45 7.00 -7.11 -17.16
CA THR A 45 5.88 -6.27 -17.62
C THR A 45 4.51 -6.91 -17.42
N ASP A 46 4.46 -8.23 -17.19
CA ASP A 46 3.23 -9.00 -16.98
C ASP A 46 3.03 -9.32 -15.49
N LEU A 47 3.88 -8.78 -14.61
CA LEU A 47 3.87 -9.02 -13.15
C LEU A 47 3.38 -7.78 -12.40
N GLU A 48 2.36 -7.99 -11.57
CA GLU A 48 1.88 -7.01 -10.59
C GLU A 48 2.03 -7.60 -9.18
N LEU A 49 2.52 -6.79 -8.25
CA LEU A 49 2.65 -7.15 -6.84
C LEU A 49 1.76 -6.24 -6.00
N ILE A 50 0.87 -6.85 -5.20
CA ILE A 50 -0.03 -6.13 -4.30
C ILE A 50 0.35 -6.51 -2.86
N GLY A 51 0.68 -5.51 -2.06
CA GLY A 51 1.12 -5.67 -0.67
C GLY A 51 0.29 -4.79 0.27
N ILE A 52 -0.23 -5.37 1.34
CA ILE A 52 -1.02 -4.65 2.35
C ILE A 52 -0.20 -4.59 3.65
N SER A 53 -0.22 -3.44 4.34
CA SER A 53 0.51 -3.27 5.59
C SER A 53 2.01 -3.59 5.39
N MET A 54 2.59 -4.46 6.22
CA MET A 54 3.96 -4.97 6.06
C MET A 54 4.22 -5.62 4.69
N GLY A 55 3.18 -6.17 4.04
CA GLY A 55 3.27 -6.69 2.68
C GLY A 55 3.71 -5.63 1.66
N GLY A 56 3.39 -4.36 1.87
CA GLY A 56 3.89 -3.25 1.04
C GLY A 56 5.41 -3.11 1.10
N GLN A 57 5.99 -3.25 2.31
CA GLN A 57 7.44 -3.25 2.50
C GLN A 57 8.09 -4.50 1.90
N VAL A 58 7.44 -5.67 2.03
CA VAL A 58 7.90 -6.93 1.43
C VAL A 58 8.05 -6.79 -0.09
N ILE A 59 7.06 -6.21 -0.78
CA ILE A 59 7.11 -6.05 -2.24
C ILE A 59 8.12 -4.97 -2.67
N GLY A 60 8.33 -3.92 -1.88
CA GLY A 60 9.37 -2.92 -2.12
C GLY A 60 10.77 -3.53 -2.05
N ILE A 61 11.06 -4.25 -0.96
CA ILE A 61 12.32 -5.00 -0.78
C ILE A 61 12.52 -6.00 -1.93
N ALA A 62 11.45 -6.66 -2.38
CA ALA A 62 11.54 -7.57 -3.53
C ALA A 62 11.87 -6.84 -4.84
N GLY A 63 11.25 -5.68 -5.09
CA GLY A 63 11.51 -4.83 -6.25
C GLY A 63 12.96 -4.33 -6.30
N ALA A 64 13.44 -3.76 -5.19
CA ALA A 64 14.84 -3.35 -5.03
C ALA A 64 15.81 -4.52 -5.28
N ALA A 65 15.51 -5.70 -4.72
CA ALA A 65 16.35 -6.89 -4.90
C ALA A 65 16.36 -7.39 -6.35
N ILE A 66 15.26 -7.26 -7.10
CA ILE A 66 15.21 -7.62 -8.53
C ILE A 66 15.99 -6.63 -9.39
N LYS A 67 15.89 -5.32 -9.09
CA LYS A 67 16.62 -4.27 -9.83
C LYS A 67 18.14 -4.36 -9.67
N THR A 68 18.64 -4.97 -8.60
CA THR A 68 20.08 -5.09 -8.31
C THR A 68 20.80 -6.26 -9.00
N TYR A 69 20.16 -6.96 -9.96
CA TYR A 69 20.78 -8.02 -10.77
C TYR A 69 21.70 -7.56 -11.92
N ASP A 70 22.05 -6.27 -11.99
CA ASP A 70 23.22 -5.73 -12.71
C ASP A 70 24.01 -4.81 -11.75
N PRO A 71 25.27 -5.09 -11.36
CA PRO A 71 25.62 -5.45 -9.98
C PRO A 71 26.35 -4.41 -9.08
N ALA A 72 26.30 -4.68 -7.76
CA ALA A 72 27.23 -4.37 -6.62
C ALA A 72 27.16 -3.02 -5.84
N GLY A 73 27.08 -3.13 -4.49
CA GLY A 73 27.48 -2.06 -3.55
C GLY A 73 26.83 -2.06 -2.16
N PHE A 74 27.33 -2.87 -1.23
CA PHE A 74 27.00 -2.85 0.21
C PHE A 74 27.53 -1.55 0.88
N ASN A 75 26.65 -0.68 1.40
CA ASN A 75 26.86 0.02 2.68
C ASN A 75 25.63 0.83 3.12
N HIS A 76 25.11 0.46 4.29
CA HIS A 76 24.23 1.29 5.09
C HIS A 76 24.90 2.63 5.44
N ASN A 77 24.09 3.70 5.54
CA ASN A 77 23.99 4.47 6.78
C ASN A 77 22.73 5.36 6.72
N SER A 78 21.76 5.04 7.59
CA SER A 78 20.48 5.75 7.84
C SER A 78 19.31 5.39 6.89
N TYR A 79 18.81 4.14 6.97
CA TYR A 79 17.80 3.45 6.13
C TYR A 79 17.34 4.23 4.86
N PRO A 80 18.12 4.14 3.78
CA PRO A 80 17.86 4.77 2.47
C PRO A 80 16.64 4.17 1.75
N PRO A 81 16.24 4.75 0.59
CA PRO A 81 15.16 4.22 -0.26
C PRO A 81 15.24 2.70 -0.51
N ASP A 82 16.44 2.13 -0.59
CA ASP A 82 16.72 0.69 -0.75
C ASP A 82 16.20 -0.24 0.38
N GLN A 83 15.66 0.30 1.46
CA GLN A 83 15.20 -0.46 2.63
C GLN A 83 13.75 -0.15 3.04
N ARG A 84 13.01 0.55 2.19
CA ARG A 84 11.56 0.77 2.30
C ARG A 84 10.94 0.72 0.92
N LEU A 85 9.61 0.59 0.84
CA LEU A 85 8.94 0.81 -0.43
C LEU A 85 9.23 2.23 -0.94
N ASP A 86 9.72 2.36 -2.17
CA ASP A 86 9.95 3.63 -2.83
C ASP A 86 9.61 3.55 -4.34
N GLU A 87 9.44 4.71 -4.99
CA GLU A 87 9.08 4.77 -6.41
C GLU A 87 10.08 4.01 -7.30
N THR A 88 11.34 3.92 -6.90
CA THR A 88 12.38 3.19 -7.61
C THR A 88 12.30 1.69 -7.46
N ASP A 89 11.28 1.10 -6.83
CA ASP A 89 11.12 -0.37 -6.73
C ASP A 89 10.42 -1.02 -7.92
N ALA A 90 9.63 -0.27 -8.70
CA ALA A 90 8.89 -0.79 -9.86
C ALA A 90 8.87 0.19 -11.04
N GLU A 91 8.17 -0.13 -12.14
CA GLU A 91 7.87 0.83 -13.22
C GLU A 91 6.79 1.83 -12.77
N LEU A 92 5.86 1.38 -11.92
CA LEU A 92 4.82 2.18 -11.31
C LEU A 92 4.57 1.65 -9.89
N VAL A 93 4.54 2.56 -8.91
CA VAL A 93 4.31 2.25 -7.50
C VAL A 93 3.14 3.09 -7.06
N ILE A 94 2.03 2.43 -6.73
CA ILE A 94 0.78 3.06 -6.28
C ILE A 94 0.61 2.72 -4.81
N VAL A 95 0.36 3.73 -3.99
CA VAL A 95 0.19 3.58 -2.54
C VAL A 95 -1.17 4.13 -2.13
N ILE A 96 -1.91 3.40 -1.30
CA ILE A 96 -3.20 3.84 -0.75
C ILE A 96 -3.04 4.05 0.75
N HIS A 97 -3.12 5.31 1.18
CA HIS A 97 -3.02 5.74 2.57
C HIS A 97 -4.40 5.92 3.20
N THR A 98 -4.70 5.13 4.23
CA THR A 98 -5.97 5.21 4.99
C THR A 98 -5.77 5.40 6.48
N ASP A 99 -4.57 5.16 7.00
CA ASP A 99 -4.27 5.30 8.43
C ASP A 99 -2.87 5.85 8.73
N PRO A 100 -2.44 6.96 8.09
CA PRO A 100 -1.08 7.48 8.24
C PRO A 100 -0.77 8.00 9.65
N LYS A 101 -1.77 8.18 10.52
CA LYS A 101 -1.59 8.73 11.87
C LYS A 101 -1.25 7.66 12.91
N VAL A 102 -1.61 6.40 12.67
CA VAL A 102 -1.50 5.32 13.66
C VAL A 102 -0.61 4.18 13.17
N TRP A 103 -1.01 3.48 12.11
CA TRP A 103 -0.33 2.25 11.65
C TRP A 103 0.33 2.39 10.27
N GLY A 104 -0.18 3.29 9.43
CA GLY A 104 0.30 3.51 8.07
C GLY A 104 1.52 4.43 7.99
N TYR A 105 2.19 4.40 6.84
CA TYR A 105 3.28 5.33 6.56
C TYR A 105 2.70 6.73 6.31
N ASN A 106 3.34 7.77 6.85
CA ASN A 106 2.81 9.14 6.84
C ASN A 106 3.48 10.07 5.82
N GLN A 107 4.30 9.50 4.95
CA GLN A 107 5.00 10.20 3.89
C GLN A 107 4.69 9.53 2.56
N SER A 108 4.77 10.31 1.47
CA SER A 108 4.68 9.77 0.11
C SER A 108 5.83 8.81 -0.13
N CYS A 109 5.52 7.67 -0.74
CA CYS A 109 6.52 6.65 -1.07
C CYS A 109 6.23 5.90 -2.39
N GLY A 110 5.25 6.34 -3.17
CA GLY A 110 5.01 5.84 -4.51
C GLY A 110 5.32 6.89 -5.57
N HIS A 111 5.14 6.47 -6.82
CA HIS A 111 4.94 7.43 -7.90
C HIS A 111 3.61 8.17 -7.68
N VAL A 112 2.58 7.42 -7.27
CA VAL A 112 1.22 7.91 -7.01
C VAL A 112 0.80 7.49 -5.61
N ASP A 113 0.58 8.46 -4.75
CA ASP A 113 0.10 8.26 -3.38
C ASP A 113 -1.35 8.76 -3.27
N PHE A 114 -2.29 7.83 -3.11
CA PHE A 114 -3.69 8.13 -2.84
C PHE A 114 -3.93 8.30 -1.34
N TRP A 115 -4.36 9.48 -0.93
CA TRP A 115 -4.68 9.84 0.44
C TRP A 115 -6.20 9.83 0.62
N ILE A 116 -6.72 8.75 1.20
CA ILE A 116 -8.16 8.52 1.32
C ILE A 116 -8.65 9.08 2.65
N ASN A 117 -9.57 10.05 2.59
CA ASN A 117 -10.16 10.68 3.77
C ASN A 117 -9.11 11.15 4.80
N SER A 118 -7.95 11.67 4.37
CA SER A 118 -6.79 11.86 5.25
C SER A 118 -6.96 12.91 6.36
N ASN A 119 -8.04 13.70 6.33
CA ASN A 119 -8.44 14.55 7.45
C ASN A 119 -9.05 13.78 8.63
N LEU A 120 -9.61 12.59 8.40
CA LEU A 120 -10.26 11.80 9.44
C LEU A 120 -9.23 11.14 10.36
N ASP A 121 -9.63 10.93 11.62
CA ASP A 121 -8.86 10.10 12.56
C ASP A 121 -9.30 8.63 12.50
N VAL A 122 -10.55 8.38 12.10
CA VAL A 122 -11.14 7.04 11.94
C VAL A 122 -11.86 6.98 10.60
N GLN A 123 -11.56 5.95 9.81
CA GLN A 123 -12.19 5.75 8.50
C GLN A 123 -13.68 5.38 8.65
N PRO A 124 -14.53 5.67 7.65
CA PRO A 124 -15.94 5.27 7.68
C PRO A 124 -16.11 3.77 7.90
N GLY A 125 -17.04 3.38 8.76
CA GLY A 125 -17.29 1.98 9.12
C GLY A 125 -16.32 1.37 10.14
N CYS A 126 -15.37 2.15 10.66
CA CYS A 126 -14.35 1.70 11.60
C CYS A 126 -14.55 2.16 13.05
N THR A 127 -15.57 2.94 13.36
CA THR A 127 -15.90 3.19 14.77
C THR A 127 -16.40 1.90 15.42
N THR A 128 -16.20 1.74 16.74
CA THR A 128 -16.66 0.54 17.46
C THR A 128 -18.13 0.23 17.23
N LEU A 129 -18.97 1.27 17.17
CA LEU A 129 -20.41 1.13 16.94
C LEU A 129 -20.71 0.67 15.50
N GLU A 130 -20.04 1.24 14.50
CA GLU A 130 -20.19 0.80 13.11
C GLU A 130 -19.69 -0.63 12.89
N ALA A 131 -18.58 -1.01 13.54
CA ALA A 131 -18.06 -2.38 13.51
C ALA A 131 -19.08 -3.38 14.08
N ILE A 132 -19.72 -3.03 15.21
CA ILE A 132 -20.82 -3.83 15.79
C ILE A 132 -22.00 -3.93 14.81
N PHE A 133 -22.44 -2.82 14.21
CA PHE A 133 -23.57 -2.82 13.27
C PHE A 133 -23.28 -3.58 11.97
N ARG A 134 -22.01 -3.61 11.55
CA ARG A 134 -21.52 -4.47 10.46
C ARG A 134 -21.45 -5.95 10.84
N GLY A 135 -21.68 -6.31 12.10
CA GLY A 135 -21.53 -7.68 12.59
C GLY A 135 -20.07 -8.14 12.59
N ALA A 136 -19.12 -7.22 12.79
CA ALA A 136 -17.69 -7.55 12.83
C ALA A 136 -17.39 -8.56 13.95
N THR A 137 -16.73 -9.66 13.58
CA THR A 137 -16.32 -10.71 14.53
C THR A 137 -14.81 -10.81 14.68
N ASP A 138 -14.04 -10.26 13.72
CA ASP A 138 -12.59 -10.23 13.77
C ASP A 138 -12.11 -9.03 14.62
N ILE A 139 -11.15 -9.27 15.50
CA ILE A 139 -10.52 -8.23 16.30
C ILE A 139 -9.88 -7.15 15.41
N THR A 140 -9.41 -7.50 14.20
CA THR A 140 -8.81 -6.53 13.28
C THR A 140 -9.80 -5.47 12.81
N ASP A 141 -11.08 -5.83 12.65
CA ASP A 141 -12.15 -4.87 12.31
C ASP A 141 -12.46 -3.91 13.47
N TYR A 142 -11.94 -4.14 14.68
CA TYR A 142 -12.06 -3.22 15.81
C TYR A 142 -10.78 -2.40 16.04
N VAL A 143 -9.60 -2.99 15.88
CA VAL A 143 -8.32 -2.36 16.29
C VAL A 143 -7.46 -1.84 15.15
N ALA A 144 -7.65 -2.40 13.95
CA ALA A 144 -6.85 -2.08 12.76
C ALA A 144 -7.74 -1.73 11.57
N CYS A 145 -9.02 -1.41 11.80
CA CYS A 145 -10.00 -1.21 10.74
C CYS A 145 -9.57 -0.12 9.75
N SER A 146 -9.17 1.07 10.23
CA SER A 146 -8.68 2.16 9.37
C SER A 146 -7.46 1.73 8.55
N HIS A 147 -6.61 0.86 9.10
CA HIS A 147 -5.43 0.34 8.42
C HIS A 147 -5.79 -0.64 7.29
N VAL A 148 -6.68 -1.60 7.57
CA VAL A 148 -7.15 -2.57 6.56
C VAL A 148 -8.17 -2.00 5.57
N TYR A 149 -8.67 -0.78 5.83
CA TYR A 149 -9.56 -0.04 4.94
C TYR A 149 -8.90 0.20 3.57
N SER A 150 -7.58 0.39 3.51
CA SER A 150 -6.79 0.54 2.27
C SER A 150 -7.03 -0.59 1.27
N TYR A 151 -6.96 -1.84 1.76
CA TYR A 151 -7.25 -3.04 0.97
C TYR A 151 -8.70 -3.05 0.47
N ARG A 152 -9.66 -2.72 1.34
CA ARG A 152 -11.09 -2.74 0.97
C ARG A 152 -11.40 -1.69 -0.10
N VAL A 153 -10.82 -0.49 0.00
CA VAL A 153 -10.89 0.56 -1.02
C VAL A 153 -10.28 0.07 -2.33
N GLY A 154 -9.06 -0.49 -2.30
CA GLY A 154 -8.39 -1.01 -3.49
C GLY A 154 -9.19 -2.11 -4.19
N VAL A 155 -9.71 -3.08 -3.44
CA VAL A 155 -10.57 -4.15 -4.00
C VAL A 155 -11.85 -3.58 -4.59
N TYR A 156 -12.53 -2.68 -3.87
CA TYR A 156 -13.76 -2.08 -4.37
C TYR A 156 -13.51 -1.32 -5.68
N ALA A 157 -12.39 -0.61 -5.77
CA ALA A 157 -11.96 0.14 -6.94
C ALA A 157 -11.69 -0.74 -8.16
N ILE A 158 -11.14 -1.95 -7.97
CA ILE A 158 -10.96 -2.92 -9.07
C ILE A 158 -12.31 -3.30 -9.69
N TYR A 159 -13.35 -3.50 -8.87
CA TYR A 159 -14.70 -3.82 -9.36
C TYR A 159 -15.47 -2.58 -9.86
N HIS A 160 -15.13 -1.39 -9.35
CA HIS A 160 -15.77 -0.12 -9.68
C HIS A 160 -14.72 0.93 -10.04
N PRO A 161 -14.12 0.88 -11.25
CA PRO A 161 -12.93 1.68 -11.59
C PRO A 161 -13.11 3.20 -11.51
N THR A 162 -14.35 3.69 -11.50
CA THR A 162 -14.66 5.13 -11.42
C THR A 162 -15.21 5.56 -10.06
N ALA A 163 -15.23 4.68 -9.05
CA ALA A 163 -15.85 4.95 -7.74
C ALA A 163 -15.13 6.05 -6.96
N TYR A 164 -13.81 6.14 -7.11
CA TYR A 164 -12.97 7.02 -6.31
C TYR A 164 -12.15 7.97 -7.19
N PRO A 165 -12.75 9.05 -7.69
CA PRO A 165 -12.00 10.12 -8.34
C PRO A 165 -11.08 10.78 -7.32
N ALA A 166 -9.80 10.89 -7.67
CA ALA A 166 -8.74 11.43 -6.83
C ALA A 166 -8.02 12.56 -7.57
N LEU A 167 -7.92 13.72 -6.93
CA LEU A 167 -7.31 14.91 -7.52
C LEU A 167 -5.90 15.12 -6.98
N ASN A 168 -4.97 15.45 -7.87
CA ASN A 168 -3.61 15.81 -7.48
C ASN A 168 -3.63 17.14 -6.71
N CYS A 169 -3.17 17.16 -5.47
CA CYS A 169 -3.16 18.37 -4.64
C CYS A 169 -1.92 18.40 -3.73
N THR A 170 -1.62 19.57 -3.18
CA THR A 170 -0.51 19.76 -2.22
C THR A 170 -0.86 19.33 -0.80
N SER A 171 -2.14 19.38 -0.44
CA SER A 171 -2.65 18.98 0.87
C SER A 171 -4.10 18.55 0.80
N TYR A 172 -4.58 17.85 1.83
CA TYR A 172 -6.00 17.54 1.94
C TYR A 172 -6.86 18.80 2.09
N ASP A 173 -6.37 19.83 2.77
CA ASP A 173 -7.13 21.07 2.95
C ASP A 173 -7.35 21.78 1.62
N ASP A 174 -6.35 21.80 0.73
CA ASP A 174 -6.50 22.34 -0.62
C ASP A 174 -7.53 21.54 -1.44
N TYR A 175 -7.50 20.22 -1.30
CA TYR A 175 -8.50 19.33 -1.87
C TYR A 175 -9.91 19.60 -1.34
N ALA A 176 -10.07 19.69 -0.03
CA ALA A 176 -11.36 19.92 0.61
C ALA A 176 -11.96 21.29 0.26
N ASN A 177 -11.11 22.29 0.04
CA ASN A 177 -11.51 23.65 -0.37
C ASN A 177 -11.69 23.79 -1.90
N GLY A 178 -11.49 22.73 -2.68
CA GLY A 178 -11.68 22.73 -4.13
C GLY A 178 -10.61 23.49 -4.91
N LEU A 179 -9.44 23.73 -4.32
CA LEU A 179 -8.35 24.52 -4.92
C LEU A 179 -7.62 23.77 -6.05
N CYS A 180 -7.79 22.44 -6.13
CA CYS A 180 -7.18 21.57 -7.13
C CYS A 180 -8.19 20.94 -8.10
N ASN A 181 -9.40 21.49 -8.26
CA ASN A 181 -10.44 20.94 -9.15
C ASN A 181 -10.04 20.84 -10.63
N ASN A 182 -9.03 21.61 -11.07
CA ASN A 182 -8.52 21.60 -12.43
C ASN A 182 -7.17 20.86 -12.56
N ASN A 183 -6.70 20.22 -11.49
CA ASN A 183 -5.46 19.47 -11.51
C ASN A 183 -5.69 18.09 -12.13
N ASP A 184 -4.60 17.32 -12.25
CA ASP A 184 -4.66 15.95 -12.75
C ASP A 184 -5.62 15.09 -11.93
N LEU A 185 -6.48 14.34 -12.63
CA LEU A 185 -7.50 13.46 -12.08
C LEU A 185 -7.10 12.03 -12.39
N GLN A 186 -6.95 11.23 -11.34
CA GLN A 186 -6.80 9.78 -11.44
C GLN A 186 -7.96 9.11 -10.70
N TYR A 187 -8.12 7.81 -10.94
CA TYR A 187 -9.03 7.00 -10.13
C TYR A 187 -8.19 6.05 -9.29
N VAL A 188 -8.56 5.90 -8.02
CA VAL A 188 -7.93 4.89 -7.15
C VAL A 188 -8.13 3.53 -7.80
N GLY A 189 -7.10 2.68 -7.79
CA GLY A 189 -7.14 1.35 -8.41
C GLY A 189 -5.99 1.12 -9.40
N ASP A 190 -6.23 0.28 -10.41
CA ASP A 190 -5.26 -0.19 -11.39
C ASP A 190 -5.25 0.61 -12.70
N GLN A 191 -6.21 1.52 -12.90
CA GLN A 191 -6.33 2.32 -14.13
C GLN A 191 -5.56 3.65 -14.08
N VAL A 192 -4.55 3.76 -13.22
CA VAL A 192 -3.73 4.96 -13.07
C VAL A 192 -2.88 5.16 -14.32
N THR A 193 -2.84 6.39 -14.83
CA THR A 193 -1.99 6.71 -15.99
C THR A 193 -0.51 6.59 -15.62
N LYS A 194 0.31 6.01 -16.52
CA LYS A 194 1.74 5.81 -16.25
C LYS A 194 2.55 7.09 -16.02
N SER A 195 2.03 8.24 -16.45
CA SER A 195 2.66 9.55 -16.25
C SER A 195 2.20 10.26 -14.98
N ALA A 196 1.22 9.73 -14.26
CA ALA A 196 0.73 10.32 -13.01
C ALA A 196 1.84 10.30 -11.96
N GLN A 197 2.01 11.43 -11.27
CA GLN A 197 3.00 11.57 -10.19
C GLN A 197 2.49 12.47 -9.07
N GLY A 198 2.82 12.11 -7.84
CA GLY A 198 2.57 12.90 -6.63
C GLY A 198 1.36 12.44 -5.82
N ASN A 199 0.80 13.38 -5.05
CA ASN A 199 -0.21 13.11 -4.04
C ASN A 199 -1.61 13.38 -4.58
N TYR A 200 -2.47 12.37 -4.52
CA TYR A 200 -3.85 12.43 -4.96
C TYR A 200 -4.78 12.24 -3.78
N TYR A 201 -5.78 13.11 -3.63
CA TYR A 201 -6.71 13.07 -2.51
C TYR A 201 -8.09 12.64 -2.97
N ALA A 202 -8.71 11.73 -2.21
CA ALA A 202 -10.02 11.20 -2.51
C ALA A 202 -10.85 10.98 -1.24
N LYS A 203 -12.15 10.80 -1.43
CA LYS A 203 -13.08 10.37 -0.39
C LYS A 203 -13.62 8.99 -0.71
N ALA A 204 -13.78 8.17 0.32
CA ALA A 204 -14.42 6.86 0.26
C ALA A 204 -15.36 6.69 1.46
N GLY A 205 -16.43 5.92 1.32
CA GLY A 205 -17.43 5.71 2.36
C GLY A 205 -17.47 4.25 2.86
N ASN A 206 -18.60 3.84 3.42
CA ASN A 206 -18.77 2.48 3.93
C ASN A 206 -19.24 1.47 2.87
N GLU A 207 -19.31 1.86 1.60
CA GLU A 207 -19.63 0.96 0.47
C GLU A 207 -18.63 -0.20 0.33
N VAL A 208 -17.38 0.00 0.77
CA VAL A 208 -16.31 -1.02 0.73
C VAL A 208 -16.61 -2.27 1.59
N TYR A 209 -17.65 -2.22 2.42
CA TYR A 209 -18.11 -3.32 3.25
C TYR A 209 -19.30 -4.08 2.65
N ASN A 210 -19.87 -3.59 1.56
CA ASN A 210 -20.99 -4.18 0.83
C ASN A 210 -20.61 -4.30 -0.66
N PRO A 211 -19.63 -5.17 -1.00
CA PRO A 211 -19.13 -5.33 -2.36
C PRO A 211 -20.16 -5.99 -3.30
#